data_AF-Q8KCN5-F1
#
_entry.id   AF-Q8KCN5-F1
#
_cell.length_a   1.000
_cell.length_b   1.000
_cell.length_c   1.000
_cell.angle_alpha   90.00
_cell.angle_beta   90.00
_cell.angle_gamma   90.00
#
_symmetry.space_group_name_H-M   'P 1'
#
loop_
_entity.id
_entity.type
_entity.pdbx_description
1 polymer ?
#
loop_
_entity_poly.entity_id
_entity_poly.type
_entity_poly.pdbx_seq_one_letter_code
_entity_poly.pdbx_strand_id
1 'polypeptide(L)'
;MSEMPAVEFQKQELLQLRQELEVANKRIEALEAELSRRIGQETKIRLRADAFRLCAHGTAIGAPGINVVLTCNEAFARMRGQSVKEIEGSSIVSLYAPEDQQMVKDKLKITDSTGFCSCQAKMMRKDGTIFPVQIDVVGLKDENGQIMYRIVTVQDSTERLESQSALRESEERFRSVVESAPDAIFIQTGGRFAYLNHSAIALFGASKAEEILGRRVADQIHPDYRDLVAERIRLLNERQ
;
A
#
# COMPACT_ATOMS: atom_id res chain seq x y z
N MET A 1 -11.13 -63.77 -67.44
CA MET A 1 -11.78 -62.45 -67.56
C MET A 1 -12.73 -62.27 -66.39
N SER A 2 -12.75 -61.08 -65.78
CA SER A 2 -13.73 -60.57 -64.79
C SER A 2 -13.37 -60.48 -63.28
N GLU A 3 -12.20 -59.95 -62.90
CA GLU A 3 -11.97 -59.42 -61.53
C GLU A 3 -11.47 -57.96 -61.46
N MET A 4 -11.03 -57.36 -62.57
CA MET A 4 -10.50 -55.98 -62.61
C MET A 4 -11.43 -54.84 -62.14
N PRO A 5 -12.75 -54.80 -62.42
CA PRO A 5 -13.56 -53.63 -62.11
C PRO A 5 -13.87 -53.44 -60.61
N ALA A 6 -13.85 -54.51 -59.80
CA ALA A 6 -14.11 -54.41 -58.35
C ALA A 6 -12.92 -53.82 -57.58
N VAL A 7 -11.69 -54.14 -58.01
CA VAL A 7 -10.45 -53.64 -57.40
C VAL A 7 -10.25 -52.15 -57.72
N GLU A 8 -10.58 -51.72 -58.93
CA GLU A 8 -10.50 -50.31 -59.35
C GLU A 8 -11.48 -49.43 -58.55
N PHE A 9 -12.70 -49.92 -58.32
CA PHE A 9 -13.72 -49.24 -57.52
C PHE A 9 -13.30 -49.10 -56.05
N GLN A 10 -12.82 -50.19 -55.43
CA GLN A 10 -12.29 -50.15 -54.06
C GLN A 10 -11.10 -49.19 -53.92
N LYS A 11 -10.26 -49.08 -54.96
CA LYS A 11 -9.11 -48.18 -54.97
C LYS A 11 -9.54 -46.71 -55.06
N GLN A 12 -10.58 -46.39 -55.83
CA GLN A 12 -11.18 -45.05 -55.87
C GLN A 12 -11.83 -44.68 -54.53
N GLU A 13 -12.58 -45.59 -53.92
CA GLU A 13 -13.22 -45.38 -52.62
C GLU A 13 -12.19 -45.14 -51.51
N LEU A 14 -11.10 -45.91 -51.49
CA LEU A 14 -9.97 -45.71 -50.56
C LEU A 14 -9.29 -44.33 -50.76
N LEU A 15 -9.15 -43.87 -52.01
CA LEU A 15 -8.56 -42.57 -52.32
C LEU A 15 -9.45 -41.42 -51.82
N GLN A 16 -10.77 -41.57 -51.98
CA GLN A 16 -11.75 -40.60 -51.52
C GLN A 16 -11.77 -40.51 -49.98
N LEU A 17 -11.80 -41.66 -49.30
CA LEU A 17 -11.66 -41.74 -47.83
C LEU A 17 -10.35 -41.11 -47.34
N ARG A 18 -9.24 -41.31 -48.05
CA ARG A 18 -7.95 -40.72 -47.69
C ARG A 18 -7.96 -39.19 -47.84
N GLN A 19 -8.58 -38.66 -48.88
CA GLN A 19 -8.77 -37.21 -49.04
C GLN A 19 -9.67 -36.63 -47.96
N GLU A 20 -10.77 -37.29 -47.62
CA GLU A 20 -11.67 -36.87 -46.54
C GLU A 20 -10.94 -36.86 -45.19
N LEU A 21 -10.13 -37.88 -44.91
CA LEU A 21 -9.31 -37.94 -43.71
C LEU A 21 -8.26 -36.81 -43.66
N GLU A 22 -7.62 -36.48 -44.79
CA GLU A 22 -6.64 -35.39 -44.84
C GLU A 22 -7.30 -34.02 -44.60
N VAL A 23 -8.49 -33.80 -45.16
CA VAL A 23 -9.28 -32.59 -44.93
C VAL A 23 -9.75 -32.52 -43.46
N ALA A 24 -10.18 -33.65 -42.88
CA ALA A 24 -10.57 -33.72 -41.48
C ALA A 24 -9.39 -33.42 -40.54
N ASN A 25 -8.21 -33.99 -40.81
CA ASN A 25 -6.99 -33.73 -40.02
C ASN A 25 -6.60 -32.24 -40.08
N LYS A 26 -6.60 -31.63 -41.27
CA LYS A 26 -6.33 -30.18 -41.40
C LYS A 26 -7.34 -29.32 -40.64
N ARG A 27 -8.61 -29.74 -40.58
CA ARG A 27 -9.63 -29.05 -39.77
C ARG A 27 -9.38 -29.20 -38.27
N ILE A 28 -8.97 -30.38 -37.82
CA ILE A 28 -8.64 -30.63 -36.41
C ILE A 28 -7.45 -29.75 -35.99
N GLU A 29 -6.36 -29.73 -36.76
CA GLU A 29 -5.20 -28.89 -36.46
C GLU A 29 -5.56 -27.40 -36.35
N ALA A 30 -6.41 -26.91 -37.27
CA ALA A 30 -6.89 -25.52 -37.23
C ALA A 30 -7.74 -25.23 -35.98
N LEU A 31 -8.59 -26.17 -35.56
CA LEU A 31 -9.42 -26.04 -34.35
C LEU A 31 -8.57 -26.09 -33.08
N GLU A 32 -7.57 -26.96 -33.01
CA GLU A 32 -6.64 -27.05 -31.89
C GLU A 32 -5.83 -25.77 -31.70
N ALA A 33 -5.38 -25.16 -32.81
CA ALA A 33 -4.71 -23.87 -32.79
C ALA A 33 -5.62 -22.74 -32.28
N GLU A 34 -6.88 -22.70 -32.75
CA GLU A 34 -7.85 -21.69 -32.29
C GLU A 34 -8.24 -21.88 -30.82
N LEU A 35 -8.44 -23.12 -30.38
CA LEU A 35 -8.73 -23.44 -28.98
C LEU A 35 -7.58 -23.03 -28.06
N SER A 36 -6.34 -23.36 -28.45
CA SER A 36 -5.14 -22.96 -27.71
C SER A 36 -5.02 -21.44 -27.60
N ARG A 37 -5.35 -20.71 -28.69
CA ARG A 37 -5.39 -19.25 -28.70
C ARG A 37 -6.45 -18.71 -27.73
N ARG A 38 -7.67 -19.26 -27.74
CA ARG A 38 -8.76 -18.85 -26.83
C ARG A 38 -8.43 -19.11 -25.37
N ILE A 39 -7.92 -20.31 -25.05
CA ILE A 39 -7.46 -20.65 -23.69
C ILE A 39 -6.39 -19.67 -23.22
N GLY A 40 -5.43 -19.32 -24.10
CA GLY A 40 -4.41 -18.32 -23.81
C GLY A 40 -4.98 -16.93 -23.51
N GLN A 41 -6.01 -16.49 -24.24
CA GLN A 41 -6.70 -15.22 -23.99
C GLN A 41 -7.49 -15.23 -22.67
N GLU A 42 -8.27 -16.28 -22.42
CA GLU A 42 -9.03 -16.44 -21.19
C GLU A 42 -8.12 -16.50 -19.96
N THR A 43 -6.99 -17.20 -20.06
CA THR A 43 -6.00 -17.29 -18.98
C THR A 43 -5.43 -15.90 -18.64
N LYS A 44 -5.13 -15.06 -19.63
CA LYS A 44 -4.66 -13.69 -19.40
C LYS A 44 -5.72 -12.80 -18.76
N ILE A 45 -6.98 -12.92 -19.18
CA ILE A 45 -8.11 -12.19 -18.59
C ILE A 45 -8.28 -12.61 -17.13
N ARG A 46 -8.25 -13.92 -16.86
CA ARG A 46 -8.35 -14.48 -15.51
C ARG A 46 -7.22 -13.98 -14.61
N LEU A 47 -5.97 -14.01 -15.08
CA LEU A 47 -4.83 -13.50 -14.33
C LEU A 47 -4.99 -12.02 -13.92
N ARG A 48 -5.46 -11.18 -14.85
CA ARG A 48 -5.71 -9.75 -14.57
C ARG A 48 -6.85 -9.55 -13.57
N ALA A 49 -7.92 -10.33 -13.69
CA ALA A 49 -9.03 -10.31 -12.75
C ALA A 49 -8.61 -10.77 -11.35
N ASP A 50 -7.79 -11.82 -11.27
CA ASP A 50 -7.22 -12.32 -10.00
C ASP A 50 -6.30 -11.29 -9.36
N ALA A 51 -5.42 -10.63 -10.13
CA ALA A 51 -4.58 -9.56 -9.63
C ALA A 51 -5.38 -8.40 -9.02
N PHE A 52 -6.49 -8.00 -9.65
CA PHE A 52 -7.39 -6.99 -9.11
C PHE A 52 -8.11 -7.45 -7.84
N ARG A 53 -8.67 -8.68 -7.85
CA ARG A 53 -9.43 -9.23 -6.71
C ARG A 53 -8.57 -9.52 -5.48
N LEU A 54 -7.40 -10.11 -5.69
CA LEU A 54 -6.47 -10.54 -4.64
C LEU A 54 -5.52 -9.43 -4.19
N CYS A 55 -5.59 -8.24 -4.79
CA CYS A 55 -4.84 -7.09 -4.32
C CYS A 55 -5.17 -6.81 -2.85
N ALA A 56 -4.14 -6.69 -2.01
CA ALA A 56 -4.30 -6.43 -0.58
C ALA A 56 -4.88 -5.02 -0.32
N HIS A 57 -4.56 -4.06 -1.19
CA HIS A 57 -5.12 -2.72 -1.12
C HIS A 57 -6.51 -2.68 -1.74
N GLY A 58 -7.38 -1.84 -1.18
CA GLY A 58 -8.69 -1.62 -1.79
C GLY A 58 -8.54 -0.93 -3.11
N THR A 59 -9.11 -1.49 -4.17
CA THR A 59 -9.13 -0.86 -5.49
C THR A 59 -10.57 -0.66 -5.93
N ALA A 60 -10.88 0.55 -6.39
CA ALA A 60 -12.16 0.89 -6.98
C ALA A 60 -11.94 1.57 -8.32
N ILE A 61 -12.83 1.32 -9.28
CA ILE A 61 -12.81 1.93 -10.60
C ILE A 61 -14.08 2.76 -10.74
N GLY A 62 -13.93 4.01 -11.18
CA GLY A 62 -15.06 4.91 -11.44
C GLY A 62 -14.91 5.60 -12.80
N ALA A 63 -16.00 6.11 -13.35
CA ALA A 63 -15.99 6.96 -14.55
C ALA A 63 -16.15 8.45 -14.17
N PRO A 64 -15.42 9.37 -14.82
CA PRO A 64 -15.49 10.79 -14.50
C PRO A 64 -16.87 11.44 -14.64
N GLY A 65 -17.62 11.05 -15.67
CA GLY A 65 -18.90 11.69 -16.01
C GLY A 65 -20.02 11.46 -15.00
N ILE A 66 -20.00 10.34 -14.28
CA ILE A 66 -21.08 9.93 -13.37
C ILE A 66 -20.66 9.95 -11.90
N ASN A 67 -19.34 9.96 -11.59
CA ASN A 67 -18.81 9.95 -10.23
C ASN A 67 -19.40 8.86 -9.32
N VAL A 68 -19.67 7.68 -9.90
CA VAL A 68 -20.07 6.47 -9.18
C VAL A 68 -18.98 5.42 -9.25
N VAL A 69 -18.99 4.50 -8.29
CA VAL A 69 -18.15 3.30 -8.34
C VAL A 69 -18.71 2.36 -9.39
N LEU A 70 -17.94 2.09 -10.45
CA LEU A 70 -18.31 1.10 -11.47
C LEU A 70 -18.07 -0.32 -10.97
N THR A 71 -16.91 -0.54 -10.32
CA THR A 71 -16.55 -1.82 -9.71
C THR A 71 -15.47 -1.62 -8.64
N CYS A 72 -15.34 -2.58 -7.73
CA CYS A 72 -14.31 -2.59 -6.71
C CYS A 72 -13.86 -4.01 -6.37
N ASN A 73 -12.68 -4.15 -5.76
CA ASN A 73 -12.18 -5.44 -5.30
C ASN A 73 -12.68 -5.78 -3.88
N GLU A 74 -12.45 -7.03 -3.47
CA GLU A 74 -12.88 -7.51 -2.16
C GLU A 74 -12.18 -6.80 -1.00
N ALA A 75 -10.94 -6.35 -1.17
CA ALA A 75 -10.24 -5.57 -0.15
C ALA A 75 -10.97 -4.24 0.13
N PHE A 76 -11.39 -3.52 -0.92
CA PHE A 76 -12.15 -2.28 -0.78
C PHE A 76 -13.50 -2.51 -0.09
N ALA A 77 -14.20 -3.57 -0.47
CA ALA A 77 -15.47 -3.96 0.11
C ALA A 77 -15.33 -4.31 1.61
N ARG A 78 -14.33 -5.14 1.96
CA ARG A 78 -14.04 -5.54 3.35
C ARG A 78 -13.72 -4.36 4.25
N MET A 79 -12.87 -3.42 3.79
CA MET A 79 -12.52 -2.22 4.59
C MET A 79 -13.76 -1.40 5.01
N ARG A 80 -14.81 -1.40 4.19
CA ARG A 80 -16.04 -0.64 4.43
C ARG A 80 -17.13 -1.44 5.14
N GLY A 81 -16.94 -2.74 5.34
CA GLY A 81 -17.97 -3.64 5.88
C GLY A 81 -19.18 -3.79 4.94
N GLN A 82 -18.94 -3.73 3.62
CA GLN A 82 -19.97 -3.87 2.59
C GLN A 82 -19.58 -4.98 1.60
N SER A 83 -20.54 -5.46 0.82
CA SER A 83 -20.26 -6.30 -0.34
C SER A 83 -19.94 -5.46 -1.58
N VAL A 84 -19.20 -6.03 -2.54
CA VAL A 84 -18.86 -5.36 -3.81
C VAL A 84 -20.12 -4.84 -4.51
N LYS A 85 -21.19 -5.64 -4.57
CA LYS A 85 -22.46 -5.29 -5.23
C LYS A 85 -23.19 -4.12 -4.57
N GLU A 86 -23.05 -3.93 -3.26
CA GLU A 86 -23.66 -2.78 -2.57
C GLU A 86 -22.90 -1.48 -2.86
N ILE A 87 -21.59 -1.58 -3.12
CA ILE A 87 -20.74 -0.42 -3.42
C ILE A 87 -20.89 -0.01 -4.88
N GLU A 88 -21.03 -0.96 -5.80
CA GLU A 88 -21.26 -0.68 -7.21
C GLU A 88 -22.50 0.20 -7.42
N GLY A 89 -22.33 1.26 -8.21
CA GLY A 89 -23.35 2.29 -8.45
C GLY A 89 -23.47 3.36 -7.36
N SER A 90 -22.82 3.19 -6.20
CA SER A 90 -22.81 4.22 -5.15
C SER A 90 -22.02 5.45 -5.59
N SER A 91 -22.46 6.63 -5.15
CA SER A 91 -21.70 7.87 -5.36
C SER A 91 -20.35 7.78 -4.66
N ILE A 92 -19.27 8.14 -5.36
CA ILE A 92 -17.91 8.11 -4.78
C ILE A 92 -17.82 9.04 -3.57
N VAL A 93 -18.45 10.21 -3.63
CA VAL A 93 -18.34 11.22 -2.57
C VAL A 93 -19.08 10.81 -1.30
N SER A 94 -20.18 10.07 -1.42
CA SER A 94 -20.95 9.62 -0.24
C SER A 94 -20.22 8.56 0.59
N LEU A 95 -19.12 8.00 0.07
CA LEU A 95 -18.30 7.03 0.82
C LEU A 95 -17.37 7.70 1.85
N TYR A 96 -17.27 9.03 1.81
CA TYR A 96 -16.40 9.84 2.65
C TYR A 96 -17.16 10.54 3.78
N ALA A 97 -16.44 10.83 4.86
CA ALA A 97 -16.96 11.64 5.94
C ALA A 97 -17.43 13.02 5.43
N PRO A 98 -18.52 13.59 5.95
CA PRO A 98 -19.10 14.85 5.47
C PRO A 98 -18.08 16.01 5.34
N GLU A 99 -17.15 16.08 6.29
CA GLU A 99 -16.06 17.07 6.33
C GLU A 99 -15.14 16.99 5.11
N ASP A 100 -14.90 15.78 4.58
CA ASP A 100 -13.96 15.53 3.50
C ASP A 100 -14.62 15.47 2.11
N GLN A 101 -15.96 15.46 2.05
CA GLN A 101 -16.70 15.34 0.79
C GLN A 101 -16.37 16.45 -0.22
N GLN A 102 -16.19 17.68 0.26
CA GLN A 102 -15.86 18.81 -0.62
C GLN A 102 -14.44 18.68 -1.15
N MET A 103 -13.47 18.36 -0.29
CA MET A 103 -12.09 18.11 -0.69
C MET A 103 -12.01 16.99 -1.74
N VAL A 104 -12.74 15.89 -1.55
CA VAL A 104 -12.77 14.77 -2.51
C VAL A 104 -13.33 15.22 -3.85
N LYS A 105 -14.42 16.00 -3.88
CA LYS A 105 -14.95 16.56 -5.14
C LYS A 105 -13.90 17.37 -5.89
N ASP A 106 -13.15 18.20 -5.18
CA ASP A 106 -12.13 19.04 -5.80
C ASP A 106 -10.94 18.22 -6.29
N LYS A 107 -10.53 17.18 -5.54
CA LYS A 107 -9.50 16.21 -5.96
C LYS A 107 -9.90 15.40 -7.18
N LEU A 108 -11.17 15.02 -7.32
CA LEU A 108 -11.67 14.33 -8.52
C LEU A 108 -11.53 15.23 -9.77
N LYS A 109 -11.87 16.52 -9.67
CA LYS A 109 -11.68 17.49 -10.76
C LYS A 109 -10.20 17.70 -11.10
N ILE A 110 -9.34 17.74 -10.09
CA ILE A 110 -7.88 17.82 -10.30
C ILE A 110 -7.41 16.58 -11.05
N THR A 111 -7.83 15.39 -10.63
CA THR A 111 -7.47 14.14 -11.32
C THR A 111 -7.91 14.14 -12.77
N ASP A 112 -9.08 14.71 -13.09
CA ASP A 112 -9.56 14.80 -14.48
C ASP A 112 -8.67 15.67 -15.36
N SER A 113 -8.01 16.67 -14.79
CA SER A 113 -7.12 17.56 -15.53
C SER A 113 -5.66 17.07 -15.52
N THR A 114 -5.14 16.61 -14.38
CA THR A 114 -3.75 16.20 -14.20
C THR A 114 -3.50 14.73 -14.55
N GLY A 115 -4.52 13.88 -14.48
CA GLY A 115 -4.43 12.43 -14.63
C GLY A 115 -3.95 11.68 -13.38
N PHE A 116 -3.57 12.38 -12.31
CA PHE A 116 -3.13 11.76 -11.05
C PHE A 116 -3.38 12.66 -9.85
N CYS A 117 -3.84 12.08 -8.74
CA CYS A 117 -3.79 12.73 -7.45
C CYS A 117 -3.54 11.74 -6.31
N SER A 118 -2.95 12.23 -5.23
CA SER A 118 -2.82 11.52 -3.96
C SER A 118 -3.34 12.42 -2.84
N CYS A 119 -4.05 11.84 -1.87
CA CYS A 119 -4.50 12.55 -0.69
C CYS A 119 -4.77 11.60 0.49
N GLN A 120 -4.83 12.19 1.68
CA GLN A 120 -5.42 11.55 2.85
C GLN A 120 -6.85 12.05 2.99
N ALA A 121 -7.74 11.15 3.40
CA ALA A 121 -9.12 11.48 3.70
C ALA A 121 -9.65 10.53 4.78
N LYS A 122 -10.87 10.79 5.22
CA LYS A 122 -11.63 9.97 6.14
C LYS A 122 -12.79 9.34 5.39
N MET A 123 -12.83 8.01 5.40
CA MET A 123 -13.92 7.24 4.82
C MET A 123 -14.88 6.76 5.89
N MET A 124 -16.09 6.39 5.47
CA MET A 124 -17.14 5.89 6.33
C MET A 124 -17.47 4.43 5.99
N ARG A 125 -17.51 3.59 7.03
CA ARG A 125 -18.00 2.21 6.96
C ARG A 125 -19.53 2.17 6.98
N LYS A 126 -20.11 1.00 6.67
CA LYS A 126 -21.57 0.81 6.69
C LYS A 126 -22.20 1.06 8.06
N ASP A 127 -21.46 0.79 9.14
CA ASP A 127 -21.87 1.01 10.53
C ASP A 127 -21.76 2.48 10.99
N GLY A 128 -21.29 3.38 10.12
CA GLY A 128 -21.09 4.80 10.42
C GLY A 128 -19.74 5.13 11.04
N THR A 129 -18.88 4.14 11.32
CA THR A 129 -17.52 4.40 11.82
C THR A 129 -16.69 5.11 10.76
N ILE A 130 -15.90 6.08 11.20
CA ILE A 130 -15.01 6.87 10.36
C ILE A 130 -13.59 6.36 10.54
N PHE A 131 -12.87 6.16 9.45
CA PHE A 131 -11.50 5.70 9.48
C PHE A 131 -10.62 6.48 8.49
N PRO A 132 -9.36 6.75 8.85
CA PRO A 132 -8.42 7.43 7.98
C PRO A 132 -7.94 6.50 6.86
N VAL A 133 -7.79 7.06 5.67
CA VAL A 133 -7.29 6.36 4.49
C VAL A 133 -6.28 7.20 3.73
N GLN A 134 -5.29 6.52 3.14
CA GLN A 134 -4.44 7.05 2.09
C GLN A 134 -5.04 6.64 0.74
N ILE A 135 -5.15 7.59 -0.18
CA ILE A 135 -5.80 7.39 -1.47
C ILE A 135 -4.89 7.86 -2.59
N ASP A 136 -4.74 7.00 -3.59
CA ASP A 136 -4.08 7.32 -4.84
C ASP A 136 -5.07 7.11 -5.99
N VAL A 137 -5.20 8.11 -6.85
CA VAL A 137 -6.09 8.08 -8.01
C VAL A 137 -5.29 8.27 -9.27
N VAL A 138 -5.43 7.32 -10.20
CA VAL A 138 -4.86 7.39 -11.55
C VAL A 138 -5.99 7.46 -12.56
N GLY A 139 -5.94 8.48 -13.42
CA GLY A 139 -6.85 8.62 -14.55
C GLY A 139 -6.30 7.95 -15.80
N LEU A 140 -7.03 6.97 -16.33
CA LEU A 140 -6.74 6.32 -17.61
C LEU A 140 -7.33 7.15 -18.75
N LYS A 141 -6.48 7.58 -19.68
CA LYS A 141 -6.85 8.37 -20.86
C LYS A 141 -7.11 7.49 -22.07
N ASP A 142 -8.01 7.92 -22.95
CA ASP A 142 -8.15 7.40 -24.31
C ASP A 142 -7.07 7.96 -25.25
N GLU A 143 -7.16 7.58 -26.52
CA GLU A 143 -6.26 8.05 -27.59
C GLU A 143 -6.34 9.57 -27.83
N ASN A 144 -7.44 10.21 -27.44
CA ASN A 144 -7.66 11.65 -27.56
C ASN A 144 -7.19 12.42 -26.30
N GLY A 145 -6.65 11.74 -25.30
CA GLY A 145 -6.20 12.32 -24.04
C GLY A 145 -7.32 12.59 -23.03
N GLN A 146 -8.55 12.14 -23.29
CA GLN A 146 -9.68 12.27 -22.39
C GLN A 146 -9.73 11.12 -21.39
N ILE A 147 -9.99 11.41 -20.11
CA ILE A 147 -10.04 10.41 -19.05
C ILE A 147 -11.28 9.51 -19.25
N MET A 148 -11.07 8.21 -19.51
CA MET A 148 -12.14 7.20 -19.58
C MET A 148 -12.49 6.66 -18.20
N TYR A 149 -11.47 6.32 -17.41
CA TYR A 149 -11.64 5.67 -16.11
C TYR A 149 -10.71 6.29 -15.08
N ARG A 150 -11.13 6.24 -13.82
CA ARG A 150 -10.27 6.51 -12.66
C ARG A 150 -10.08 5.21 -11.91
N ILE A 151 -8.84 4.80 -11.71
CA ILE A 151 -8.47 3.71 -10.81
C ILE A 151 -8.05 4.35 -9.49
N VAL A 152 -8.73 3.97 -8.43
CA VAL A 152 -8.47 4.43 -7.07
C VAL A 152 -7.87 3.27 -6.30
N THR A 153 -6.73 3.48 -5.66
CA THR A 153 -6.19 2.60 -4.63
C THR A 153 -6.39 3.27 -3.27
N VAL A 154 -6.89 2.51 -2.31
CA VAL A 154 -7.22 2.95 -0.96
C VAL A 154 -6.53 2.02 0.03
N GLN A 155 -5.82 2.62 0.97
CA GLN A 155 -5.17 1.94 2.07
C GLN A 155 -5.70 2.50 3.39
N ASP A 156 -6.24 1.63 4.24
CA ASP A 156 -6.57 1.98 5.62
C ASP A 156 -5.28 2.34 6.38
N SER A 157 -5.23 3.53 6.96
CA SER A 157 -4.07 4.04 7.69
C SER A 157 -4.27 4.06 9.21
N THR A 158 -5.33 3.41 9.71
CA THR A 158 -5.67 3.34 11.14
C THR A 158 -4.52 2.78 11.97
N GLU A 159 -4.06 1.56 11.69
CA GLU A 159 -2.99 0.90 12.45
C GLU A 159 -1.71 1.72 12.50
N ARG A 160 -1.35 2.36 11.38
CA ARG A 160 -0.19 3.24 11.29
C ARG A 160 -0.34 4.46 12.19
N LEU A 161 -1.49 5.12 12.17
CA LEU A 161 -1.75 6.32 12.96
C LEU A 161 -1.89 6.00 14.45
N GLU A 162 -2.53 4.88 14.80
CA GLU A 162 -2.63 4.39 16.17
C GLU A 162 -1.25 4.06 16.74
N SER A 163 -0.41 3.36 15.99
CA SER A 163 0.97 3.04 16.40
C SER A 163 1.80 4.31 16.60
N GLN A 164 1.67 5.28 15.69
CA GLN A 164 2.37 6.56 15.82
C GLN A 164 1.88 7.36 17.02
N SER A 165 0.57 7.36 17.28
CA SER A 165 -0.03 8.03 18.45
C SER A 165 0.42 7.37 19.75
N ALA A 166 0.40 6.04 19.83
CA ALA A 166 0.82 5.29 21.01
C ALA A 166 2.31 5.49 21.30
N LEU A 167 3.16 5.50 20.26
CA LEU A 167 4.58 5.81 20.41
C LEU A 167 4.77 7.23 20.97
N ARG A 168 4.09 8.21 20.39
CA ARG A 168 4.16 9.60 20.85
C ARG A 168 3.69 9.77 22.29
N GLU A 169 2.57 9.15 22.66
CA GLU A 169 2.06 9.18 24.03
C GLU A 169 3.05 8.52 25.01
N SER A 170 3.67 7.40 24.62
CA SER A 170 4.70 6.75 25.42
C SER A 170 5.95 7.63 25.58
N GLU A 171 6.40 8.30 24.51
CA GLU A 171 7.53 9.23 24.56
C GLU A 171 7.24 10.45 25.44
N GLU A 172 6.05 11.03 25.32
CA GLU A 172 5.62 12.17 26.15
C GLU A 172 5.50 11.77 27.62
N ARG A 173 4.93 10.58 27.91
CA ARG A 173 4.85 10.04 29.27
C ARG A 173 6.24 9.76 29.84
N PHE A 174 7.12 9.11 29.08
CA PHE A 174 8.50 8.85 29.51
C PHE A 174 9.24 10.15 29.79
N ARG A 175 9.15 11.13 28.88
CA ARG A 175 9.76 12.45 29.06
C ARG A 175 9.23 13.13 30.32
N SER A 176 7.92 13.12 30.54
CA SER A 176 7.34 13.72 31.75
C SER A 176 7.86 13.05 33.03
N VAL A 177 7.97 11.72 33.05
CA VAL A 177 8.52 10.99 34.20
C VAL A 177 9.99 11.32 34.43
N VAL A 178 10.82 11.31 33.39
CA VAL A 178 12.26 11.60 33.52
C VAL A 178 12.51 13.06 33.92
N GLU A 179 11.78 14.01 33.31
CA GLU A 179 11.92 15.44 33.61
C GLU A 179 11.49 15.80 35.03
N SER A 180 10.47 15.11 35.57
CA SER A 180 9.97 15.34 36.93
C SER A 180 10.62 14.47 37.99
N ALA A 181 11.52 13.55 37.62
CA ALA A 181 12.20 12.68 38.56
C ALA A 181 13.07 13.50 39.53
N PRO A 182 13.01 13.23 40.85
CA PRO A 182 13.82 13.94 41.84
C PRO A 182 15.32 13.61 41.70
N ASP A 183 15.64 12.45 41.15
CA ASP A 183 17.01 12.05 40.88
C ASP A 183 17.57 12.74 39.64
N ALA A 184 18.85 13.11 39.71
CA ALA A 184 19.58 13.63 38.57
C ALA A 184 19.81 12.53 37.53
N ILE A 185 19.17 12.67 36.37
CA ILE A 185 19.30 11.75 35.24
C ILE A 185 19.99 12.49 34.09
N PHE A 186 21.05 11.90 33.56
CA PHE A 186 21.71 12.39 32.36
C PHE A 186 22.15 11.22 31.46
N ILE A 187 22.26 11.51 30.17
CA ILE A 187 22.82 10.59 29.17
C ILE A 187 24.12 11.20 28.66
N GLN A 188 25.14 10.38 28.51
CA GLN A 188 26.40 10.78 27.89
C GLN A 188 26.66 9.99 26.61
N THR A 189 27.20 10.66 25.59
CA THR A 189 27.73 10.04 24.38
C THR A 189 29.15 10.54 24.15
N GLY A 190 30.10 9.62 23.97
CA GLY A 190 31.52 9.97 23.81
C GLY A 190 32.11 10.76 24.98
N GLY A 191 31.58 10.56 26.19
CA GLY A 191 31.99 11.27 27.41
C GLY A 191 31.49 12.70 27.54
N ARG A 192 30.50 13.09 26.73
CA ARG A 192 29.87 14.41 26.77
C ARG A 192 28.39 14.29 27.11
N PHE A 193 27.83 15.28 27.80
CA PHE A 193 26.40 15.31 28.10
C PHE A 193 25.58 15.43 26.82
N ALA A 194 24.71 14.44 26.58
CA ALA A 194 23.77 14.39 25.45
C ALA A 194 22.33 14.72 25.87
N TYR A 195 21.99 14.47 27.14
CA TYR A 195 20.69 14.79 27.73
C TYR A 195 20.85 14.96 29.25
N LEU A 196 20.06 15.85 29.85
CA LEU A 196 19.96 16.08 31.30
C LEU A 196 18.49 16.38 31.62
N ASN A 197 17.95 15.78 32.69
CA ASN A 197 16.65 16.17 33.23
C ASN A 197 16.76 17.41 34.14
N HIS A 198 15.61 17.96 34.56
CA HIS A 198 15.57 19.14 35.44
C HIS A 198 16.45 19.01 36.71
N SER A 199 16.37 17.87 37.40
CA SER A 199 17.15 17.61 38.61
C SER A 199 18.66 17.54 38.35
N ALA A 200 19.10 17.01 37.20
CA ALA A 200 20.51 17.01 36.83
C ALA A 200 21.03 18.40 36.48
N ILE A 201 20.24 19.22 35.80
CA ILE A 201 20.58 20.63 35.52
C ILE A 201 20.81 21.38 36.84
N ALA A 202 19.90 21.19 37.80
CA ALA A 202 20.03 21.77 39.14
C ALA A 202 21.23 21.23 39.91
N LEU A 203 21.50 19.92 39.85
CA LEU A 203 22.64 19.28 40.52
C LEU A 203 23.98 19.86 40.04
N PHE A 204 24.12 20.08 38.73
CA PHE A 204 25.31 20.69 38.14
C PHE A 204 25.32 22.23 38.23
N GLY A 205 24.34 22.83 38.91
CA GLY A 205 24.31 24.26 39.20
C GLY A 205 24.05 25.17 37.99
N ALA A 206 23.48 24.63 36.91
CA ALA A 206 23.11 25.42 35.75
C ALA A 206 21.65 25.88 35.82
N SER A 207 21.33 26.96 35.10
CA SER A 207 19.94 27.44 34.97
C SER A 207 19.22 26.81 33.78
N LYS A 208 19.98 26.35 32.77
CA LYS A 208 19.45 25.77 31.53
C LYS A 208 20.31 24.61 31.05
N ALA A 209 19.70 23.65 30.35
CA ALA A 209 20.38 22.47 29.84
C ALA A 209 21.50 22.84 28.86
N GLU A 210 21.29 23.85 28.00
CA GLU A 210 22.21 24.28 26.96
C GLU A 210 23.55 24.77 27.51
N GLU A 211 23.60 25.15 28.79
CA GLU A 211 24.84 25.53 29.45
C GLU A 211 25.75 24.33 29.67
N ILE A 212 25.20 23.12 29.87
CA ILE A 212 25.94 21.89 30.20
C ILE A 212 26.02 20.93 29.00
N LEU A 213 25.00 20.91 28.14
CA LEU A 213 24.95 20.02 26.98
C LEU A 213 26.23 20.14 26.12
N GLY A 214 26.78 18.98 25.72
CA GLY A 214 28.02 18.88 24.95
C GLY A 214 29.32 19.07 25.77
N ARG A 215 29.27 19.54 27.02
CA ARG A 215 30.46 19.59 27.89
C ARG A 215 30.91 18.19 28.27
N ARG A 216 32.20 18.01 28.55
CA ARG A 216 32.73 16.72 29.03
C ARG A 216 32.24 16.48 30.44
N VAL A 217 31.78 15.25 30.70
CA VAL A 217 31.28 14.86 32.02
C VAL A 217 32.39 14.99 33.08
N ALA A 218 33.62 14.57 32.76
CA ALA A 218 34.75 14.65 33.69
C ALA A 218 35.08 16.09 34.14
N ASP A 219 34.84 17.11 33.33
CA ASP A 219 35.16 18.50 33.68
C ASP A 219 34.29 19.04 34.82
N GLN A 220 33.11 18.44 35.02
CA GLN A 220 32.18 18.77 36.11
C GLN A 220 32.51 18.06 37.43
N ILE A 221 33.51 17.17 37.43
CA ILE A 221 33.94 16.43 38.61
C ILE A 221 35.19 17.08 39.20
N HIS A 222 35.35 16.96 40.52
CA HIS A 222 36.54 17.44 41.25
C HIS A 222 37.84 16.94 40.59
N PRO A 223 38.88 17.80 40.44
CA PRO A 223 40.11 17.49 39.71
C PRO A 223 40.72 16.11 40.02
N ASP A 224 40.79 15.74 41.30
CA ASP A 224 41.38 14.48 41.79
C ASP A 224 40.72 13.22 41.21
N TYR A 225 39.48 13.32 40.72
CA TYR A 225 38.71 12.17 40.22
C TYR A 225 38.46 12.22 38.71
N ARG A 226 38.95 13.25 38.00
CA ARG A 226 38.65 13.43 36.57
C ARG A 226 39.17 12.28 35.71
N ASP A 227 40.41 11.87 35.96
CA ASP A 227 41.05 10.78 35.21
C ASP A 227 40.35 9.44 35.47
N LEU A 228 39.99 9.19 36.74
CA LEU A 228 39.23 8.01 37.12
C LEU A 228 37.86 7.95 36.43
N VAL A 229 37.13 9.07 36.41
CA VAL A 229 35.81 9.15 35.77
C VAL A 229 35.92 9.06 34.25
N ALA A 230 36.90 9.72 33.64
CA ALA A 230 37.13 9.65 32.20
C ALA A 230 37.46 8.21 31.74
N GLU A 231 38.30 7.51 32.51
CA GLU A 231 38.64 6.11 32.22
C GLU A 231 37.43 5.18 32.38
N ARG A 232 36.65 5.36 33.45
CA ARG A 232 35.40 4.58 33.64
C ARG A 232 34.40 4.80 32.52
N ILE A 233 34.22 6.03 32.06
CA ILE A 233 33.33 6.34 30.93
C ILE A 233 33.84 5.69 29.64
N ARG A 234 35.16 5.71 29.40
CA ARG A 234 35.76 5.03 28.24
C ARG A 234 35.45 3.54 28.24
N LEU A 235 35.69 2.86 29.37
CA LEU A 235 35.42 1.42 29.52
C LEU A 235 33.93 1.06 29.36
N LEU A 236 33.02 1.94 29.78
CA LEU A 236 31.57 1.74 29.59
C LEU A 236 31.16 1.87 28.11
N ASN A 237 31.78 2.79 27.37
CA ASN A 237 31.50 3.01 25.95
C ASN A 237 32.10 1.91 25.06
N GLU A 238 33.19 1.27 25.47
CA GLU A 238 33.83 0.16 24.72
C GLU A 238 33.14 -1.20 24.93
N ARG A 239 32.22 -1.30 25.91
CA ARG A 239 31.48 -2.53 26.25
C ARG A 239 30.10 -2.64 25.59
N GLN A 240 29.68 -1.65 24.80
CA GLN A 240 28.46 -1.65 23.99
C GLN A 240 28.77 -1.96 22.53
#